data_AF-A0A966U4D6-F1
#
_entry.id   AF-A0A966U4D6-F1
#
_cell.length_a   1.000
_cell.length_b   1.000
_cell.length_c   1.000
_cell.angle_alpha   90.00
_cell.angle_beta   90.00
_cell.angle_gamma   90.00
#
_symmetry.space_group_name_H-M   'P 1'
#
loop_
_entity.id
_entity.type
_entity.pdbx_description
1 polymer ?
#
loop_
_entity_poly.entity_id
_entity_poly.type
_entity_poly.pdbx_seq_one_letter_code
_entity_poly.pdbx_strand_id
1 'polypeptide(L)'
;KTGERIDAKAIILATGNAPPTWPCTLRVEETSNHLTLTENPWLGDYLHRIPAKDSVLLLGGGLTALDAINGLVEQGHQGKVFVISPRAIFPPSQASWTRTKEPEWPNPMNPARLVRFMRHYLPNTPSDQSEWQCAWEELRPDLNRIWQGFNPHQRRILIKRFGWLWNLYRFRASPQTIASYHQLRDLQQIEFRCGRANQIAVRDGAIHVTLSQGEVVRGQHLINCTGVARDPLLDQMTHTIANPDALKRSIAIDSQLAVLDQNGRAYQSLWMIGPATMGSLGDVIAASAIAKQAEQLAKSIRLNWMVNYHV
;
A
#
# COMPACT_ATOMS: atom_id res chain seq x y z
N LYS A 1 -23.35 6.75 11.12
CA LYS A 1 -23.78 7.41 9.87
C LYS A 1 -24.99 8.28 10.20
N THR A 2 -25.01 9.55 9.80
CA THR A 2 -26.08 10.53 10.12
C THR A 2 -27.42 10.21 9.46
N GLY A 3 -27.45 9.30 8.49
CA GLY A 3 -28.67 8.91 7.76
C GLY A 3 -29.06 9.89 6.65
N GLU A 4 -28.29 10.96 6.46
CA GLU A 4 -28.46 11.95 5.41
C GLU A 4 -28.39 11.30 4.02
N ARG A 5 -29.25 11.77 3.12
CA ARG A 5 -29.32 11.33 1.73
C ARG A 5 -29.07 12.51 0.83
N ILE A 6 -28.21 12.31 -0.17
CA ILE A 6 -27.86 13.32 -1.16
C ILE A 6 -28.16 12.72 -2.53
N ASP A 7 -29.03 13.39 -3.30
CA ASP A 7 -29.31 13.02 -4.67
C ASP A 7 -28.32 13.72 -5.60
N ALA A 8 -27.67 12.96 -6.48
CA ALA A 8 -26.66 13.46 -7.40
C ALA A 8 -26.85 12.89 -8.81
N LYS A 9 -26.65 13.75 -9.82
CA LYS A 9 -26.64 13.34 -11.24
C LYS A 9 -25.35 12.60 -11.65
N ALA A 10 -24.27 12.84 -10.92
CA ALA A 10 -22.96 12.24 -11.13
C ALA A 10 -22.28 12.00 -9.78
N ILE A 11 -21.60 10.87 -9.66
CA ILE A 11 -20.88 10.45 -8.46
C ILE A 11 -19.44 10.10 -8.89
N ILE A 12 -18.47 10.67 -8.19
CA ILE A 12 -17.05 10.33 -8.34
C ILE A 12 -16.58 9.78 -6.99
N LEU A 13 -16.21 8.50 -6.98
CA LEU A 13 -15.61 7.86 -5.83
C LEU A 13 -14.12 8.22 -5.77
N ALA A 14 -13.77 9.08 -4.81
CA ALA A 14 -12.41 9.53 -4.54
C ALA A 14 -12.05 9.29 -3.07
N THR A 15 -12.30 8.06 -2.58
CA THR A 15 -12.21 7.70 -1.15
C THR A 15 -10.78 7.63 -0.61
N GLY A 16 -9.78 7.69 -1.48
CA GLY A 16 -8.37 7.69 -1.09
C GLY A 16 -7.90 6.32 -0.57
N ASN A 17 -6.99 6.34 0.40
CA ASN A 17 -6.54 5.13 1.07
C ASN A 17 -7.31 4.96 2.39
N ALA A 18 -7.98 3.82 2.56
CA ALA A 18 -8.61 3.48 3.82
C ALA A 18 -7.56 3.37 4.95
N PRO A 19 -7.82 3.92 6.15
CA PRO A 19 -6.95 3.78 7.31
C PRO A 19 -6.62 2.31 7.59
N PRO A 20 -5.40 2.01 8.07
CA PRO A 20 -5.01 0.66 8.42
C PRO A 20 -5.90 0.10 9.53
N THR A 21 -6.12 -1.21 9.51
CA THR A 21 -6.81 -1.97 10.55
C THR A 21 -5.91 -3.13 10.98
N TRP A 22 -6.10 -3.67 12.19
CA TRP A 22 -5.31 -4.83 12.62
C TRP A 22 -5.47 -6.00 11.63
N PRO A 23 -4.38 -6.68 11.23
CA PRO A 23 -4.42 -7.76 10.23
C PRO A 23 -4.90 -9.09 10.81
N CYS A 24 -5.13 -9.15 12.12
CA CYS A 24 -5.49 -10.35 12.86
C CYS A 24 -6.27 -9.98 14.13
N THR A 25 -6.77 -11.00 14.84
CA THR A 25 -7.59 -10.80 16.03
C THR A 25 -6.80 -10.08 17.13
N LEU A 26 -7.39 -9.02 17.68
CA LEU A 26 -6.94 -8.32 18.87
C LEU A 26 -7.79 -8.75 20.08
N ARG A 27 -7.15 -9.22 21.15
CA ARG A 27 -7.78 -9.52 22.44
C ARG A 27 -7.17 -8.64 23.53
N VAL A 28 -8.01 -7.94 24.26
CA VAL A 28 -7.58 -7.09 25.38
C VAL A 28 -8.15 -7.70 26.64
N GLU A 29 -7.32 -8.44 27.38
CA GLU A 29 -7.69 -9.08 28.65
C GLU A 29 -7.51 -8.11 29.82
N GLU A 30 -6.60 -7.15 29.66
CA GLU A 30 -6.30 -6.10 30.64
C GLU A 30 -6.13 -4.74 29.95
N THR A 31 -6.57 -3.67 30.61
CA THR A 31 -6.34 -2.28 30.16
C THR A 31 -5.27 -1.62 31.00
N SER A 32 -4.29 -0.99 30.35
CA SER A 32 -3.24 -0.21 31.01
C SER A 32 -2.98 1.07 30.25
N ASN A 33 -2.89 2.19 30.96
CA ASN A 33 -2.53 3.48 30.36
C ASN A 33 -1.05 3.55 29.93
N HIS A 34 -0.23 2.57 30.34
CA HIS A 34 1.18 2.47 29.98
C HIS A 34 1.42 1.69 28.68
N LEU A 35 0.40 1.00 28.16
CA LEU A 35 0.47 0.25 26.91
C LEU A 35 -0.27 1.01 25.82
N THR A 36 0.30 1.07 24.62
CA THR A 36 -0.37 1.73 23.48
C THR A 36 -0.53 0.79 22.30
N LEU A 37 -1.76 0.74 21.78
CA LEU A 37 -2.13 0.06 20.55
C LEU A 37 -2.47 1.13 19.51
N THR A 38 -1.52 1.43 18.63
CA THR A 38 -1.70 2.41 17.56
C THR A 38 -2.14 1.71 16.29
N GLU A 39 -3.45 1.64 16.06
CA GLU A 39 -4.01 1.03 14.85
C GLU A 39 -3.79 1.89 13.60
N ASN A 40 -3.88 3.22 13.71
CA ASN A 40 -3.59 4.15 12.63
C ASN A 40 -2.40 5.06 12.99
N PRO A 41 -1.18 4.76 12.50
CA PRO A 41 0.01 5.56 12.79
C PRO A 41 0.16 6.80 11.91
N TRP A 42 -0.69 7.02 10.90
CA TRP A 42 -0.47 8.11 9.95
C TRP A 42 -0.62 9.51 10.54
N LEU A 43 -1.23 9.62 11.73
CA LEU A 43 -1.40 10.89 12.45
C LEU A 43 -0.16 11.30 13.28
N GLY A 44 0.74 10.37 13.59
CA GLY A 44 1.97 10.63 14.37
C GLY A 44 1.78 10.97 15.86
N ASP A 45 0.58 11.33 16.29
CA ASP A 45 0.20 11.72 17.66
C ASP A 45 0.56 10.70 18.74
N TYR A 46 0.63 9.42 18.37
CA TYR A 46 0.99 8.33 19.27
C TYR A 46 2.41 8.39 19.79
N LEU A 47 3.35 9.01 19.05
CA LEU A 47 4.77 8.99 19.39
C LEU A 47 5.02 9.62 20.77
N HIS A 48 4.33 10.72 21.10
CA HIS A 48 4.45 11.42 22.38
C HIS A 48 4.04 10.58 23.61
N ARG A 49 3.34 9.47 23.39
CA ARG A 49 2.89 8.54 24.44
C ARG A 49 3.83 7.36 24.66
N ILE A 50 4.93 7.28 23.91
CA ILE A 50 5.91 6.20 23.99
C ILE A 50 7.09 6.69 24.85
N PRO A 51 7.27 6.17 26.08
CA PRO A 51 8.44 6.49 26.88
C PRO A 51 9.73 6.07 26.19
N ALA A 52 10.81 6.82 26.44
CA ALA A 52 12.07 6.61 25.73
C ALA A 52 12.67 5.21 25.91
N LYS A 53 12.41 4.50 27.02
CA LYS A 53 13.05 3.21 27.32
C LYS A 53 12.16 1.99 27.06
N ASP A 54 10.89 2.21 26.76
CA ASP A 54 9.93 1.13 26.57
C ASP A 54 10.14 0.43 25.23
N SER A 55 9.80 -0.84 25.12
CA SER A 55 9.96 -1.54 23.84
C SER A 55 8.76 -1.34 22.92
N VAL A 56 9.06 -1.21 21.63
CA VAL A 56 8.09 -0.89 20.58
C VAL A 56 8.06 -2.02 19.55
N LEU A 57 6.85 -2.48 19.24
CA LEU A 57 6.57 -3.48 18.22
C LEU A 57 6.03 -2.76 16.97
N LEU A 58 6.68 -2.95 15.82
CA LEU A 58 6.23 -2.46 14.53
C LEU A 58 5.66 -3.64 13.73
N LEU A 59 4.36 -3.61 13.43
CA LEU A 59 3.72 -4.66 12.67
C LEU A 59 3.75 -4.33 11.17
N GLY A 60 4.80 -4.74 10.48
CA GLY A 60 5.04 -4.46 9.06
C GLY A 60 6.42 -3.86 8.82
N GLY A 61 6.97 -4.09 7.62
CA GLY A 61 8.31 -3.63 7.22
C GLY A 61 8.29 -2.69 6.01
N GLY A 62 7.27 -1.82 5.90
CA GLY A 62 7.11 -0.86 4.81
C GLY A 62 7.55 0.56 5.17
N LEU A 63 7.21 1.54 4.31
CA LEU A 63 7.53 2.95 4.56
C LEU A 63 6.94 3.48 5.88
N THR A 64 5.72 3.07 6.24
CA THR A 64 5.12 3.45 7.53
C THR A 64 5.92 2.99 8.75
N ALA A 65 6.63 1.85 8.66
CA ALA A 65 7.51 1.40 9.74
C ALA A 65 8.78 2.25 9.81
N LEU A 66 9.32 2.64 8.66
CA LEU A 66 10.46 3.55 8.57
C LEU A 66 10.12 4.96 9.08
N ASP A 67 8.90 5.45 8.84
CA ASP A 67 8.40 6.72 9.39
C ASP A 67 8.28 6.65 10.92
N ALA A 68 7.77 5.54 11.46
CA ALA A 68 7.70 5.31 12.90
C ALA A 68 9.10 5.25 13.54
N ILE A 69 10.05 4.55 12.89
CA ILE A 69 11.46 4.51 13.32
C ILE A 69 12.05 5.91 13.34
N ASN A 70 11.82 6.71 12.30
CA ASN A 70 12.31 8.08 12.25
C ASN A 70 11.74 8.92 13.40
N GLY A 71 10.43 8.86 13.65
CA GLY A 71 9.80 9.57 14.75
C GLY A 71 10.33 9.15 16.14
N LEU A 72 10.61 7.86 16.35
CA LEU A 72 11.23 7.37 17.59
C LEU A 72 12.66 7.92 17.77
N VAL A 73 13.46 7.94 16.71
CA VAL A 73 14.82 8.49 16.74
C VAL A 73 14.80 10.00 17.04
N GLU A 74 13.91 10.75 16.39
CA GLU A 74 13.74 12.19 16.63
C GLU A 74 13.34 12.51 18.09
N GLN A 75 12.64 11.59 18.76
CA GLN A 75 12.29 11.72 20.18
C GLN A 75 13.37 11.20 21.15
N GLY A 76 14.51 10.75 20.64
CA GLY A 76 15.59 10.21 21.46
C GLY A 76 15.24 8.88 22.12
N HIS A 77 14.45 8.04 21.45
CA HIS A 77 14.10 6.71 21.96
C HIS A 77 15.35 5.84 22.16
N GLN A 78 15.37 5.11 23.27
CA GLN A 78 16.47 4.28 23.78
C GLN A 78 16.08 2.80 23.89
N GLY A 79 14.78 2.49 23.88
CA GLY A 79 14.22 1.15 24.01
C GLY A 79 14.46 0.26 22.79
N LYS A 80 14.08 -1.02 22.92
CA LYS A 80 14.15 -2.00 21.83
C LYS A 80 13.00 -1.81 20.86
N VAL A 81 13.29 -1.85 19.56
CA VAL A 81 12.30 -1.81 18.47
C VAL A 81 12.29 -3.16 17.76
N PHE A 82 11.15 -3.83 17.75
CA PHE A 82 10.96 -5.10 17.05
C PHE A 82 10.13 -4.92 15.80
N VAL A 83 10.69 -5.21 14.63
CA VAL A 83 9.99 -5.17 13.34
C VAL A 83 9.46 -6.55 13.02
N ILE A 84 8.15 -6.71 13.10
CA ILE A 84 7.44 -7.95 12.81
C ILE A 84 6.98 -7.91 11.36
N SER A 85 7.60 -8.71 10.50
CA SER A 85 7.28 -8.73 9.08
C SER A 85 7.56 -10.10 8.46
N PRO A 86 6.94 -10.47 7.33
CA PRO A 86 7.25 -11.74 6.67
C PRO A 86 8.70 -11.85 6.16
N ARG A 87 9.42 -10.73 6.04
CA ARG A 87 10.78 -10.65 5.50
C ARG A 87 11.54 -9.51 6.18
N ALA A 88 12.77 -9.77 6.59
CA ALA A 88 13.68 -8.78 7.17
C ALA A 88 14.30 -7.86 6.10
N ILE A 89 13.46 -7.10 5.41
CA ILE A 89 13.88 -6.14 4.39
C ILE A 89 12.96 -4.93 4.39
N PHE A 90 13.57 -3.73 4.35
CA PHE A 90 12.87 -2.47 4.14
C PHE A 90 12.93 -2.06 2.66
N PRO A 91 12.03 -1.19 2.18
CA PRO A 91 12.16 -0.55 0.88
C PRO A 91 13.55 0.10 0.71
N PRO A 92 14.14 0.06 -0.51
CA PRO A 92 15.45 0.64 -0.75
C PRO A 92 15.44 2.16 -0.54
N SER A 93 16.58 2.71 -0.15
CA SER A 93 16.78 4.17 -0.09
C SER A 93 16.62 4.79 -1.48
N GLN A 94 16.06 6.00 -1.55
CA GLN A 94 16.01 6.77 -2.78
C GLN A 94 17.44 7.09 -3.27
N ALA A 95 17.74 6.72 -4.52
CA ALA A 95 18.93 7.17 -5.23
C ALA A 95 18.58 8.29 -6.22
N SER A 96 19.59 9.05 -6.63
CA SER A 96 19.49 9.91 -7.82
C SER A 96 19.50 9.02 -9.07
N TRP A 97 18.57 9.22 -9.99
CA TRP A 97 18.50 8.47 -11.24
C TRP A 97 17.97 9.36 -12.36
N THR A 98 18.33 9.02 -13.59
CA THR A 98 17.83 9.66 -14.82
C THR A 98 17.61 8.56 -15.82
N ARG A 99 16.42 8.47 -16.42
CA ARG A 99 16.14 7.48 -17.48
C ARG A 99 17.05 7.72 -18.68
N THR A 100 17.62 6.66 -19.21
CA THR A 100 18.58 6.69 -20.32
C THR A 100 18.09 5.94 -21.55
N LYS A 101 17.18 4.98 -21.36
CA LYS A 101 16.69 4.06 -22.39
C LYS A 101 15.18 3.90 -22.29
N GLU A 102 14.58 3.49 -23.40
CA GLU A 102 13.20 3.01 -23.44
C GLU A 102 13.21 1.49 -23.63
N PRO A 103 12.49 0.72 -22.80
CA PRO A 103 12.46 -0.73 -22.89
C PRO A 103 11.64 -1.20 -24.11
N GLU A 104 12.24 -2.05 -24.94
CA GLU A 104 11.53 -2.72 -26.03
C GLU A 104 10.77 -3.95 -25.50
N TRP A 105 9.49 -3.78 -25.20
CA TRP A 105 8.66 -4.85 -24.63
C TRP A 105 8.33 -5.96 -25.64
N PRO A 106 8.51 -7.25 -25.26
CA PRO A 106 8.10 -8.37 -26.09
C PRO A 106 6.58 -8.39 -26.38
N ASN A 107 6.20 -8.75 -27.61
CA ASN A 107 4.81 -8.93 -28.02
C ASN A 107 4.64 -10.30 -28.72
N PRO A 108 3.67 -11.16 -28.36
CA PRO A 108 2.65 -11.00 -27.33
C PRO A 108 3.18 -11.10 -25.90
N MET A 109 2.52 -10.38 -24.99
CA MET A 109 2.85 -10.33 -23.57
C MET A 109 2.02 -11.34 -22.75
N ASN A 110 2.65 -11.95 -21.75
CA ASN A 110 1.97 -12.75 -20.73
C ASN A 110 2.73 -12.62 -19.39
N PRO A 111 2.13 -13.04 -18.24
CA PRO A 111 2.78 -12.92 -16.94
C PRO A 111 4.20 -13.47 -16.84
N ALA A 112 4.49 -14.62 -17.45
CA ALA A 112 5.81 -15.23 -17.39
C ALA A 112 6.84 -14.45 -18.22
N ARG A 113 6.44 -13.96 -19.41
CA ARG A 113 7.28 -13.11 -20.25
C ARG A 113 7.56 -11.76 -19.60
N LEU A 114 6.57 -11.14 -18.96
CA LEU A 114 6.74 -9.89 -18.20
C LEU A 114 7.85 -10.04 -17.15
N VAL A 115 7.71 -11.03 -16.26
CA VAL A 115 8.68 -11.25 -15.18
C VAL A 115 10.06 -11.60 -15.74
N ARG A 116 10.12 -12.45 -16.76
CA ARG A 116 11.39 -12.81 -17.40
C ARG A 116 12.08 -11.60 -17.99
N PHE A 117 11.35 -10.74 -18.70
CA PHE A 117 11.88 -9.53 -19.31
C PHE A 117 12.39 -8.57 -18.26
N MET A 118 11.58 -8.23 -17.24
CA MET A 118 12.00 -7.34 -16.15
C MET A 118 13.26 -7.84 -15.46
N ARG A 119 13.37 -9.16 -15.21
CA ARG A 119 14.56 -9.75 -14.58
C ARG A 119 15.83 -9.62 -15.44
N HIS A 120 15.72 -9.69 -16.78
CA HIS A 120 16.87 -9.50 -17.67
C HIS A 120 17.20 -8.02 -17.89
N TYR A 121 16.20 -7.14 -17.82
CA TYR A 121 16.39 -5.71 -18.00
C TYR A 121 17.07 -5.06 -16.79
N LEU A 122 16.71 -5.50 -15.58
CA LEU A 122 17.29 -4.97 -14.35
C LEU A 122 18.76 -5.38 -14.21
N PRO A 123 19.66 -4.43 -13.88
CA PRO A 123 21.08 -4.72 -13.67
C PRO A 123 21.30 -5.55 -12.40
N ASN A 124 22.45 -6.23 -12.34
CA ASN A 124 22.87 -6.97 -11.15
C ASN A 124 23.57 -6.06 -10.13
N THR A 125 22.91 -4.97 -9.75
CA THR A 125 23.36 -4.04 -8.70
C THR A 125 22.31 -3.95 -7.59
N PRO A 126 22.69 -3.57 -6.35
CA PRO A 126 21.74 -3.41 -5.26
C PRO A 126 20.63 -2.40 -5.60
N SER A 127 19.42 -2.62 -5.07
CA SER A 127 18.23 -1.80 -5.40
C SER A 127 18.27 -0.36 -4.87
N ASP A 128 19.24 -0.04 -4.02
CA ASP A 128 19.52 1.33 -3.55
C ASP A 128 20.55 2.07 -4.43
N GLN A 129 21.06 1.43 -5.50
CA GLN A 129 21.96 2.06 -6.45
C GLN A 129 21.23 2.79 -7.57
N SER A 130 21.85 3.86 -8.06
CA SER A 130 21.35 4.69 -9.16
C SER A 130 21.05 3.88 -10.41
N GLU A 131 21.96 2.98 -10.81
CA GLU A 131 21.83 2.15 -12.01
C GLU A 131 20.57 1.26 -11.95
N TRP A 132 20.34 0.62 -10.81
CA TRP A 132 19.17 -0.24 -10.62
C TRP A 132 17.87 0.56 -10.66
N GLN A 133 17.81 1.69 -9.94
CA GLN A 133 16.61 2.53 -9.88
C GLN A 133 16.32 3.21 -11.22
N CYS A 134 17.35 3.56 -11.98
CA CYS A 134 17.23 4.01 -13.36
C CYS A 134 16.49 2.96 -14.21
N ALA A 135 17.01 1.73 -14.27
CA ALA A 135 16.41 0.65 -15.05
C ALA A 135 14.97 0.32 -14.59
N TRP A 136 14.71 0.35 -13.28
CA TRP A 136 13.36 0.17 -12.76
C TRP A 136 12.40 1.27 -13.24
N GLU A 137 12.83 2.53 -13.19
CA GLU A 137 12.03 3.67 -13.62
C GLU A 137 11.82 3.73 -15.13
N GLU A 138 12.73 3.18 -15.93
CA GLU A 138 12.56 3.00 -17.38
C GLU A 138 11.43 2.01 -17.70
N LEU A 139 11.23 0.96 -16.88
CA LEU A 139 10.16 -0.04 -17.08
C LEU A 139 8.77 0.51 -16.75
N ARG A 140 8.64 1.35 -15.72
CA ARG A 140 7.34 1.74 -15.13
C ARG A 140 6.31 2.36 -16.09
N PRO A 141 6.68 3.23 -17.06
CA PRO A 141 5.70 3.90 -17.93
C PRO A 141 4.73 2.95 -18.64
N ASP A 142 5.21 1.78 -19.07
CA ASP A 142 4.42 0.81 -19.83
C ASP A 142 3.70 -0.24 -18.97
N LEU A 143 4.08 -0.39 -17.70
CA LEU A 143 3.55 -1.46 -16.85
C LEU A 143 2.03 -1.41 -16.69
N ASN A 144 1.44 -0.21 -16.65
CA ASN A 144 -0.02 -0.05 -16.54
C ASN A 144 -0.72 -0.53 -17.81
N ARG A 145 -0.18 -0.20 -18.99
CA ARG A 145 -0.72 -0.67 -20.29
C ARG A 145 -0.60 -2.19 -20.40
N ILE A 146 0.56 -2.75 -20.02
CA ILE A 146 0.78 -4.20 -20.01
C ILE A 146 -0.17 -4.90 -19.04
N TRP A 147 -0.33 -4.35 -17.83
CA TRP A 147 -1.26 -4.85 -16.82
C TRP A 147 -2.70 -4.89 -17.33
N GLN A 148 -3.14 -3.82 -18.00
CA GLN A 148 -4.48 -3.71 -18.57
C GLN A 148 -4.72 -4.73 -19.69
N GLY A 149 -3.69 -5.11 -20.45
CA GLY A 149 -3.76 -6.18 -21.44
C GLY A 149 -3.93 -7.59 -20.87
N PHE A 150 -3.73 -7.79 -19.56
CA PHE A 150 -3.93 -9.09 -18.92
C PHE A 150 -5.39 -9.31 -18.50
N ASN A 151 -5.84 -10.56 -18.62
CA ASN A 151 -7.13 -10.97 -18.08
C ASN A 151 -7.08 -11.02 -16.53
N PRO A 152 -8.25 -11.06 -15.85
CA PRO A 152 -8.29 -11.04 -14.38
C PRO A 152 -7.52 -12.19 -13.70
N HIS A 153 -7.47 -13.37 -14.32
CA HIS A 153 -6.74 -14.51 -13.77
C HIS A 153 -5.22 -14.29 -13.81
N GLN A 154 -4.70 -13.78 -14.92
CA GLN A 154 -3.29 -13.43 -15.08
C GLN A 154 -2.83 -12.36 -14.07
N ARG A 155 -3.64 -11.31 -13.88
CA ARG A 155 -3.40 -10.25 -12.88
C ARG A 155 -3.30 -10.82 -11.46
N ARG A 156 -4.22 -11.71 -11.08
CA ARG A 156 -4.20 -12.38 -9.76
C ARG A 156 -2.95 -13.22 -9.56
N ILE A 157 -2.52 -13.99 -10.56
CA ILE A 157 -1.29 -14.80 -10.47
C ILE A 157 -0.07 -13.90 -10.25
N LEU A 158 0.04 -12.80 -11.00
CA LEU A 158 1.16 -11.86 -10.85
C LEU A 158 1.22 -11.28 -9.44
N ILE A 159 0.13 -10.74 -8.91
CA ILE A 159 0.12 -10.16 -7.57
C ILE A 159 0.33 -11.23 -6.49
N LYS A 160 -0.25 -12.42 -6.65
CA LYS A 160 -0.05 -13.52 -5.69
C LYS A 160 1.43 -13.91 -5.58
N ARG A 161 2.17 -13.95 -6.69
CA ARG A 161 3.57 -14.41 -6.73
C ARG A 161 4.59 -13.28 -6.53
N PHE A 162 4.37 -12.14 -7.18
CA PHE A 162 5.33 -11.04 -7.30
C PHE A 162 4.85 -9.74 -6.66
N GLY A 163 3.61 -9.68 -6.14
CA GLY A 163 3.05 -8.47 -5.54
C GLY A 163 3.87 -7.93 -4.36
N TRP A 164 4.56 -8.81 -3.62
CA TRP A 164 5.46 -8.38 -2.54
C TRP A 164 6.74 -7.71 -3.07
N LEU A 165 7.33 -8.22 -4.15
CA LEU A 165 8.49 -7.58 -4.82
C LEU A 165 8.08 -6.26 -5.46
N TRP A 166 6.93 -6.25 -6.11
CA TRP A 166 6.32 -5.04 -6.64
C TRP A 166 6.19 -3.98 -5.55
N ASN A 167 5.62 -4.34 -4.39
CA ASN A 167 5.49 -3.43 -3.26
C ASN A 167 6.84 -3.01 -2.66
N LEU A 168 7.84 -3.90 -2.64
CA LEU A 168 9.17 -3.56 -2.15
C LEU A 168 9.85 -2.51 -3.04
N TYR A 169 9.83 -2.70 -4.36
CA TYR A 169 10.60 -1.89 -5.31
C TYR A 169 9.89 -0.66 -5.85
N ARG A 170 8.55 -0.63 -5.85
CA ARG A 170 7.78 0.56 -6.25
C ARG A 170 7.98 1.74 -5.29
N PHE A 171 8.33 1.45 -4.04
CA PHE A 171 8.50 2.41 -2.98
C PHE A 171 9.98 2.63 -2.72
N ARG A 172 10.32 3.87 -2.38
CA ARG A 172 11.67 4.28 -2.01
C ARG A 172 11.60 5.02 -0.69
N ALA A 173 12.47 4.64 0.22
CA ALA A 173 12.59 5.28 1.52
C ALA A 173 13.33 6.62 1.39
N SER A 174 12.96 7.58 2.23
CA SER A 174 13.68 8.85 2.31
C SER A 174 15.04 8.65 2.99
N PRO A 175 16.07 9.44 2.64
CA PRO A 175 17.39 9.34 3.28
C PRO A 175 17.33 9.45 4.82
N GLN A 176 16.44 10.30 5.34
CA GLN A 176 16.25 10.52 6.77
C GLN A 176 15.78 9.26 7.48
N THR A 177 14.75 8.59 6.96
CA THR A 177 14.21 7.37 7.57
C THR A 177 15.21 6.21 7.55
N ILE A 178 16.02 6.12 6.49
CA ILE A 178 17.09 5.13 6.38
C ILE A 178 18.24 5.43 7.34
N ALA A 179 18.63 6.70 7.50
CA ALA A 179 19.62 7.11 8.48
C ALA A 179 19.16 6.76 9.91
N SER A 180 17.90 7.03 10.24
CA SER A 180 17.29 6.65 11.52
C SER A 180 17.29 5.13 11.74
N TYR A 181 16.98 4.35 10.71
CA TYR A 181 17.13 2.88 10.77
C TYR A 181 18.58 2.44 11.04
N HIS A 182 19.55 3.01 10.32
CA HIS A 182 20.96 2.68 10.53
C HIS A 182 21.42 3.05 11.94
N GLN A 183 21.01 4.19 12.47
CA GLN A 183 21.31 4.59 13.84
C GLN A 183 20.81 3.55 14.85
N LEU A 184 19.53 3.14 14.78
CA LEU A 184 19.01 2.11 15.69
C LEU A 184 19.72 0.76 15.50
N ARG A 185 20.09 0.41 14.27
CA ARG A 185 20.81 -0.83 13.97
C ARG A 185 22.21 -0.82 14.58
N ASP A 186 22.95 0.27 14.41
CA ASP A 186 24.33 0.40 14.88
C ASP A 186 24.39 0.44 16.42
N LEU A 187 23.33 0.97 17.06
CA LEU A 187 23.10 0.89 18.51
C LEU A 187 22.52 -0.45 18.99
N GLN A 188 22.30 -1.42 18.08
CA GLN A 188 21.66 -2.71 18.36
C GLN A 188 20.28 -2.58 19.03
N GLN A 189 19.54 -1.50 18.75
CA GLN A 189 18.22 -1.22 19.31
C GLN A 189 17.08 -1.80 18.46
N ILE A 190 17.31 -2.09 17.17
CA ILE A 190 16.30 -2.64 16.27
C ILE A 190 16.56 -4.10 15.93
N GLU A 191 15.50 -4.91 15.90
CA GLU A 191 15.58 -6.32 15.58
C GLU A 191 14.39 -6.77 14.73
N PHE A 192 14.65 -7.60 13.71
CA PHE A 192 13.59 -8.19 12.89
C PHE A 192 13.08 -9.49 13.49
N ARG A 193 11.76 -9.68 13.42
CA ARG A 193 11.04 -10.90 13.79
C ARG A 193 10.27 -11.39 12.57
N CYS A 194 10.87 -12.34 11.86
CA CYS A 194 10.36 -12.81 10.58
C CYS A 194 9.12 -13.69 10.78
N GLY A 195 7.94 -13.20 10.39
CA GLY A 195 6.69 -13.96 10.46
C GLY A 195 5.46 -13.12 10.11
N ARG A 196 4.30 -13.77 10.01
CA ARG A 196 3.01 -13.06 9.94
C ARG A 196 2.39 -13.06 11.32
N ALA A 197 1.90 -11.92 11.79
CA ALA A 197 1.09 -11.90 13.01
C ALA A 197 -0.22 -12.68 12.77
N ASN A 198 -0.54 -13.55 13.72
CA ASN A 198 -1.75 -14.36 13.74
C ASN A 198 -2.71 -13.92 14.86
N GLN A 199 -2.18 -13.40 15.95
CA GLN A 199 -2.97 -12.90 17.07
C GLN A 199 -2.21 -11.81 17.81
N ILE A 200 -2.93 -10.79 18.26
CA ILE A 200 -2.46 -9.76 19.19
C ILE A 200 -3.25 -9.92 20.49
N ALA A 201 -2.55 -9.97 21.63
CA ALA A 201 -3.17 -10.03 22.95
C ALA A 201 -2.52 -9.03 23.90
N VAL A 202 -3.31 -8.37 24.74
CA VAL A 202 -2.84 -7.55 25.86
C VAL A 202 -3.18 -8.27 27.15
N ARG A 203 -2.15 -8.70 27.88
CA ARG A 203 -2.24 -9.44 29.15
C ARG A 203 -0.90 -9.38 29.87
N ASP A 204 -0.88 -9.73 31.15
CA ASP A 204 0.35 -9.81 31.96
C ASP A 204 1.17 -8.50 31.91
N GLY A 205 0.49 -7.35 31.79
CA GLY A 205 1.13 -6.03 31.66
C GLY A 205 1.94 -5.80 30.37
N ALA A 206 1.73 -6.59 29.30
CA ALA A 206 2.43 -6.42 28.03
C ALA A 206 1.54 -6.71 26.80
N ILE A 207 2.01 -6.28 25.64
CA ILE A 207 1.42 -6.63 24.34
C ILE A 207 2.17 -7.85 23.79
N HIS A 208 1.43 -8.88 23.44
CA HIS A 208 1.90 -10.12 22.86
C HIS A 208 1.45 -10.25 21.41
N VAL A 209 2.40 -10.35 20.49
CA VAL A 209 2.13 -10.65 19.08
C VAL A 209 2.57 -12.08 18.80
N THR A 210 1.61 -12.96 18.54
CA THR A 210 1.87 -14.36 18.17
C THR A 210 2.00 -14.46 16.67
N LEU A 211 3.13 -14.98 16.20
CA LEU A 211 3.42 -15.17 14.78
C LEU A 211 2.87 -16.52 14.29
N SER A 212 2.68 -16.65 12.98
CA SER A 212 2.14 -17.86 12.33
C SER A 212 2.92 -19.14 12.64
N GLN A 213 4.20 -19.02 12.98
CA GLN A 213 5.07 -20.13 13.36
C GLN A 213 5.07 -20.44 14.87
N GLY A 214 4.28 -19.71 15.67
CA GLY A 214 4.15 -19.91 17.11
C GLY A 214 5.07 -19.04 17.99
N GLU A 215 6.05 -18.34 17.41
CA GLU A 215 6.88 -17.37 18.14
C GLU A 215 6.01 -16.23 18.71
N VAL A 216 6.29 -15.83 19.96
CA VAL A 216 5.61 -14.72 20.63
C VAL A 216 6.59 -13.59 20.86
N VAL A 217 6.33 -12.45 20.22
CA VAL A 217 7.08 -11.21 20.44
C VAL A 217 6.33 -10.36 21.45
N ARG A 218 7.05 -9.83 22.45
CA ARG A 218 6.46 -9.05 23.56
C ARG A 218 6.99 -7.62 23.55
N GLY A 219 6.15 -6.66 23.89
CA GLY A 219 6.55 -5.27 24.09
C GLY A 219 5.46 -4.40 24.72
N GLN A 220 5.74 -3.12 24.92
CA GLN A 220 4.84 -2.19 25.61
C GLN A 220 3.94 -1.41 24.63
N HIS A 221 4.47 -1.12 23.44
CA HIS A 221 3.77 -0.33 22.43
C HIS A 221 3.71 -1.11 21.13
N LEU A 222 2.56 -1.13 20.46
CA LEU A 222 2.39 -1.77 19.16
C LEU A 222 1.85 -0.78 18.15
N ILE A 223 2.53 -0.68 17.01
CA ILE A 223 2.21 0.24 15.93
C ILE A 223 1.87 -0.58 14.68
N ASN A 224 0.70 -0.34 14.12
CA ASN A 224 0.23 -1.05 12.93
C ASN A 224 0.83 -0.46 11.64
N CYS A 225 1.89 -1.09 11.13
CA CYS A 225 2.58 -0.68 9.91
C CYS A 225 2.20 -1.57 8.70
N THR A 226 1.03 -2.22 8.70
CA THR A 226 0.62 -3.15 7.62
C THR A 226 0.15 -2.46 6.35
N GLY A 227 0.02 -1.14 6.37
CA GLY A 227 -0.45 -0.33 5.25
C GLY A 227 -1.96 -0.31 5.11
N VAL A 228 -2.43 0.14 3.95
CA VAL A 228 -3.83 0.44 3.67
C VAL A 228 -4.76 -0.76 3.92
N ALA A 229 -5.89 -0.50 4.59
CA ALA A 229 -6.94 -1.51 4.75
C ALA A 229 -7.85 -1.58 3.52
N ARG A 230 -8.89 -2.41 3.59
CA ARG A 230 -9.98 -2.37 2.64
C ARG A 230 -10.93 -1.23 2.95
N ASP A 231 -11.49 -0.63 1.91
CA ASP A 231 -12.50 0.41 2.04
C ASP A 231 -13.89 -0.24 2.24
N PRO A 232 -14.55 -0.04 3.40
CA PRO A 232 -15.85 -0.64 3.67
C PRO A 232 -16.94 -0.23 2.67
N LEU A 233 -16.88 0.98 2.10
CA LEU A 233 -17.84 1.42 1.10
C LEU A 233 -17.67 0.62 -0.19
N LEU A 234 -16.43 0.49 -0.66
CA LEU A 234 -16.14 -0.25 -1.89
C LEU A 234 -16.45 -1.74 -1.72
N ASP A 235 -16.09 -2.33 -0.56
CA ASP A 235 -16.45 -3.71 -0.21
C ASP A 235 -17.98 -3.90 -0.25
N GLN A 236 -18.76 -2.99 0.36
CA GLN A 236 -20.23 -3.05 0.32
C GLN A 236 -20.78 -2.93 -1.11
N MET A 237 -20.17 -2.08 -1.94
CA MET A 237 -20.58 -1.91 -3.35
C MET A 237 -20.37 -3.19 -4.17
N THR A 238 -19.33 -3.98 -3.88
CA THR A 238 -19.10 -5.27 -4.57
C THR A 238 -20.23 -6.29 -4.34
N HIS A 239 -20.99 -6.14 -3.25
CA HIS A 239 -22.12 -7.00 -2.91
C HIS A 239 -23.47 -6.47 -3.41
N THR A 240 -23.52 -5.25 -3.95
CA THR A 240 -24.79 -4.56 -4.23
C THR A 240 -24.88 -4.06 -5.66
N ILE A 241 -23.97 -3.17 -6.09
CA ILE A 241 -24.14 -2.41 -7.34
C ILE A 241 -22.97 -2.53 -8.32
N ALA A 242 -21.81 -3.02 -7.89
CA ALA A 242 -20.59 -3.04 -8.68
C ALA A 242 -19.94 -4.43 -8.71
N ASN A 243 -19.22 -4.75 -9.79
CA ASN A 243 -18.40 -5.95 -9.87
C ASN A 243 -17.06 -5.73 -9.13
N PRO A 244 -16.54 -6.70 -8.36
CA PRO A 244 -15.18 -6.62 -7.83
C PRO A 244 -14.12 -6.49 -8.92
N ASP A 245 -13.05 -5.76 -8.62
CA ASP A 245 -11.88 -5.67 -9.48
C ASP A 245 -11.14 -7.01 -9.62
N ALA A 246 -10.14 -7.07 -10.51
CA ALA A 246 -9.38 -8.29 -10.76
C ALA A 246 -8.72 -8.85 -9.48
N LEU A 247 -8.36 -7.99 -8.53
CA LEU A 247 -7.67 -8.32 -7.28
C LEU A 247 -8.63 -8.62 -6.11
N LYS A 248 -9.94 -8.39 -6.28
CA LYS A 248 -10.97 -8.47 -5.25
C LYS A 248 -10.62 -7.62 -4.01
N ARG A 249 -10.10 -6.41 -4.26
CA ARG A 249 -9.73 -5.43 -3.22
C ARG A 249 -10.47 -4.10 -3.37
N SER A 250 -11.20 -3.94 -4.47
CA SER A 250 -11.93 -2.75 -4.85
C SER A 250 -13.02 -3.15 -5.87
N ILE A 251 -13.68 -2.16 -6.47
CA ILE A 251 -14.64 -2.33 -7.56
C ILE A 251 -13.95 -2.16 -8.93
N ALA A 252 -14.46 -2.84 -9.94
CA ALA A 252 -13.94 -2.80 -11.30
C ALA A 252 -14.31 -1.49 -11.99
N ILE A 253 -13.38 -0.98 -12.81
CA ILE A 253 -13.61 0.18 -13.69
C ILE A 253 -13.13 -0.15 -15.11
N ASP A 254 -13.65 0.57 -16.10
CA ASP A 254 -13.12 0.58 -17.46
C ASP A 254 -11.94 1.56 -17.63
N SER A 255 -11.45 1.71 -18.87
CA SER A 255 -10.36 2.63 -19.20
C SER A 255 -10.77 4.11 -19.16
N GLN A 256 -12.06 4.41 -19.09
CA GLN A 256 -12.65 5.73 -18.91
C GLN A 256 -12.97 6.04 -17.43
N LEU A 257 -12.53 5.19 -16.51
CA LEU A 257 -12.70 5.32 -15.06
C LEU A 257 -14.14 5.11 -14.58
N ALA A 258 -15.04 4.66 -15.46
CA ALA A 258 -16.42 4.38 -15.10
C ALA A 258 -16.50 3.06 -14.33
N VAL A 259 -17.29 3.03 -13.27
CA VAL A 259 -17.53 1.82 -12.47
C VAL A 259 -18.32 0.81 -13.31
N LEU A 260 -17.95 -0.46 -13.19
CA LEU A 260 -18.65 -1.56 -13.85
C LEU A 260 -19.70 -2.17 -12.91
N ASP A 261 -20.93 -2.30 -13.41
CA ASP A 261 -22.01 -3.01 -12.72
C ASP A 261 -21.74 -4.52 -12.61
N GLN A 262 -22.63 -5.24 -11.94
CA GLN A 262 -22.51 -6.70 -11.75
C GLN A 262 -22.52 -7.51 -13.07
N ASN A 263 -23.02 -6.93 -14.16
CA ASN A 263 -23.03 -7.52 -15.50
C ASN A 263 -21.81 -7.08 -16.34
N GLY A 264 -20.91 -6.26 -15.78
CA GLY A 264 -19.75 -5.72 -16.48
C GLY A 264 -20.04 -4.50 -17.37
N ARG A 265 -21.21 -3.87 -17.24
CA ARG A 265 -21.57 -2.65 -17.99
C ARG A 265 -21.12 -1.41 -17.23
N ALA A 266 -20.54 -0.45 -17.96
CA ALA A 266 -20.10 0.81 -17.38
C ALA A 266 -21.29 1.72 -17.02
N TYR A 267 -21.29 2.25 -15.79
CA TYR A 267 -22.22 3.30 -15.40
C TYR A 267 -21.90 4.61 -16.14
N GLN A 268 -22.94 5.35 -16.52
CA GLN A 268 -22.81 6.65 -17.20
C GLN A 268 -22.66 7.84 -16.23
N SER A 269 -22.87 7.59 -14.94
CA SER A 269 -22.93 8.62 -13.89
C SER A 269 -22.12 8.25 -12.64
N LEU A 270 -21.32 7.19 -12.68
CA LEU A 270 -20.53 6.71 -11.54
C LEU A 270 -19.10 6.37 -11.97
N TRP A 271 -18.14 7.11 -11.44
CA TRP A 271 -16.71 6.95 -11.71
C TRP A 271 -15.92 6.72 -10.44
N MET A 272 -14.70 6.20 -10.57
CA MET A 272 -13.75 6.07 -9.46
C MET A 272 -12.35 6.53 -9.88
N ILE A 273 -11.70 7.29 -9.01
CA ILE A 273 -10.31 7.75 -9.17
C ILE A 273 -9.48 7.41 -7.93
N GLY A 274 -8.16 7.46 -8.07
CA GLY A 274 -7.24 7.27 -6.96
C GLY A 274 -6.75 5.83 -6.77
N PRO A 275 -6.15 5.52 -5.61
CA PRO A 275 -5.47 4.24 -5.35
C PRO A 275 -6.37 3.01 -5.48
N ALA A 276 -7.68 3.18 -5.23
CA ALA A 276 -8.69 2.14 -5.38
C ALA A 276 -8.82 1.61 -6.82
N THR A 277 -8.27 2.30 -7.82
CA THR A 277 -8.27 1.87 -9.23
C THR A 277 -7.16 0.87 -9.59
N MET A 278 -6.27 0.54 -8.64
CA MET A 278 -5.05 -0.24 -8.91
C MET A 278 -5.32 -1.60 -9.57
N GLY A 279 -6.32 -2.36 -9.11
CA GLY A 279 -6.55 -3.69 -9.69
C GLY A 279 -7.04 -3.64 -11.14
N SER A 280 -7.69 -2.55 -11.54
CA SER A 280 -8.15 -2.31 -12.90
C SER A 280 -7.04 -1.75 -13.79
N LEU A 281 -6.30 -0.75 -13.31
CA LEU A 281 -5.40 0.07 -14.14
C LEU A 281 -3.89 -0.16 -13.92
N GLY A 282 -3.49 -0.76 -12.80
CA GLY A 282 -2.09 -0.99 -12.44
C GLY A 282 -1.57 -0.02 -11.38
N ASP A 283 -0.35 0.49 -11.55
CA ASP A 283 0.29 1.44 -10.65
C ASP A 283 -0.38 2.83 -10.68
N VAL A 284 -1.30 3.08 -9.75
CA VAL A 284 -2.01 4.37 -9.61
C VAL A 284 -1.99 4.84 -8.15
N ILE A 285 -0.81 5.05 -7.57
CA ILE A 285 -0.70 5.53 -6.17
C ILE A 285 -0.05 6.92 -6.07
N ALA A 286 0.83 7.27 -7.01
CA ALA A 286 1.49 8.58 -6.98
C ALA A 286 0.49 9.72 -7.22
N ALA A 287 0.65 10.83 -6.51
CA ALA A 287 -0.22 12.02 -6.66
C ALA A 287 -0.31 12.50 -8.13
N SER A 288 0.80 12.42 -8.88
CA SER A 288 0.83 12.76 -10.30
C SER A 288 -0.03 11.82 -11.18
N ALA A 289 -0.10 10.53 -10.83
CA ALA A 289 -0.96 9.58 -11.53
C ALA A 289 -2.45 9.85 -11.25
N ILE A 290 -2.77 10.18 -9.99
CA ILE A 290 -4.14 10.55 -9.58
C ILE A 290 -4.57 11.87 -10.24
N ALA A 291 -3.67 12.85 -10.31
CA ALA A 291 -3.93 14.10 -11.02
C ALA A 291 -4.27 13.88 -12.51
N LYS A 292 -3.55 12.98 -13.18
CA LYS A 292 -3.84 12.59 -14.57
C LYS A 292 -5.21 11.92 -14.72
N GLN A 293 -5.62 11.08 -13.77
CA GLN A 293 -6.97 10.51 -13.76
C GLN A 293 -8.05 11.59 -13.61
N ALA A 294 -7.85 12.53 -12.68
CA ALA A 294 -8.77 13.63 -12.49
C ALA A 294 -8.88 14.50 -13.75
N GLU A 295 -7.76 14.80 -14.42
CA GLU A 295 -7.73 15.54 -15.69
C GLU A 295 -8.48 14.78 -16.80
N GLN A 296 -8.22 13.48 -16.96
CA GLN A 296 -8.91 12.62 -17.92
C GLN A 296 -10.42 12.63 -17.69
N LEU A 297 -10.83 12.46 -16.42
CA LEU A 297 -12.24 12.42 -16.05
C LEU A 297 -12.94 13.77 -16.25
N ALA A 298 -12.28 14.88 -15.90
CA ALA A 298 -12.82 16.21 -16.12
C ALA A 298 -13.11 16.49 -17.60
N LYS A 299 -12.23 16.02 -18.50
CA LYS A 299 -12.44 16.11 -19.95
C LYS A 299 -13.64 15.25 -20.41
N SER A 300 -13.78 14.02 -19.92
CA SER A 300 -14.86 13.12 -20.35
C SER A 300 -16.24 13.54 -19.85
N ILE A 301 -16.37 13.96 -18.58
CA ILE A 301 -17.65 14.41 -18.02
C ILE A 301 -18.15 15.67 -18.74
N ARG A 302 -17.25 16.63 -19.02
CA ARG A 302 -17.59 17.87 -19.73
C ARG A 302 -18.17 17.61 -21.12
N LEU A 303 -17.61 16.65 -21.86
CA LEU A 303 -18.06 16.29 -23.20
C LEU A 303 -19.44 15.62 -23.19
N ASN A 304 -19.68 14.68 -22.27
CA ASN A 304 -20.94 13.94 -22.19
C ASN A 304 -22.12 14.80 -21.72
N TRP A 305 -21.85 15.89 -20.98
CA TRP A 305 -22.90 16.77 -20.48
C TRP A 305 -23.26 17.87 -21.47
N MET A 306 -22.30 18.36 -22.28
CA MET A 306 -22.61 19.35 -23.32
C MET A 306 -23.45 18.78 -24.47
N VAL A 307 -23.31 17.48 -24.80
CA VAL A 307 -24.08 16.85 -25.89
C VAL A 307 -25.56 16.65 -25.53
N ASN A 308 -25.90 16.54 -24.24
CA ASN A 308 -27.27 16.31 -23.78
C ASN A 308 -28.09 17.61 -23.55
N TYR A 309 -27.57 18.78 -23.92
CA TYR A 309 -28.29 20.07 -23.84
C TYR A 309 -28.91 20.53 -25.18
N HIS A 310 -28.95 19.67 -26.20
CA HIS A 310 -29.66 19.94 -27.45
C HIS A 310 -30.77 18.91 -27.68
N VAL A 311 -31.90 19.09 -27.01
CA VAL A 311 -33.24 18.64 -27.43
C VAL A 311 -34.23 19.73 -27.10
#